data_AF-A0A5A9XJ05-F1
#
_entry.id   AF-A0A5A9XJ05-F1
#
_cell.length_a   1.000
_cell.length_b   1.000
_cell.length_c   1.000
_cell.angle_alpha   90.00
_cell.angle_beta   90.00
_cell.angle_gamma   90.00
#
_symmetry.space_group_name_H-M   'P 1'
#
loop_
_entity.id
_entity.type
_entity.pdbx_description
1 polymer ?
#
loop_
_entity_poly.entity_id
_entity_poly.type
_entity_poly.pdbx_seq_one_letter_code
_entity_poly.pdbx_strand_id
1 'polypeptide(L)'
;MKNRIINTALVVTAIVFLALLAVHVRAGATADSVAVLKTTGMTCGSCADRITKTLRSTKGVATTEVDLEGGWVIVGYDTKAIKPEVLAENVKKAGFASTVEEVVTPEQYRRITGKDVGASVAGRQGCCGNRGCGTGTITR
;
A
#
# COMPACT_ATOMS: atom_id res chain seq x y z
N MET A 1 0.31 41.31 34.36
CA MET A 1 0.36 39.86 34.69
C MET A 1 -0.48 38.97 33.74
N LYS A 2 -1.50 39.51 33.05
CA LYS A 2 -2.38 38.76 32.12
C LYS A 2 -1.68 38.21 30.87
N ASN A 3 -0.66 38.91 30.34
CA ASN A 3 0.05 38.54 29.10
C ASN A 3 0.94 37.30 29.26
N ARG A 4 1.43 37.00 30.47
CA ARG A 4 2.23 35.79 30.72
C ARG A 4 1.37 34.52 30.71
N ILE A 5 0.16 34.59 31.24
CA ILE A 5 -0.80 33.47 31.29
C ILE A 5 -1.29 33.12 29.87
N ILE A 6 -1.54 34.14 29.04
CA ILE A 6 -1.94 33.96 27.64
C ILE A 6 -0.80 33.33 26.83
N ASN A 7 0.44 33.81 26.97
CA ASN A 7 1.58 33.22 26.27
C ASN A 7 1.86 31.77 26.71
N THR A 8 1.76 31.45 28.00
CA THR A 8 1.94 30.06 28.47
C THR A 8 0.85 29.14 27.95
N ALA A 9 -0.42 29.60 27.88
CA ALA A 9 -1.51 28.80 27.34
C ALA A 9 -1.32 28.50 25.84
N LEU A 10 -0.88 29.50 25.06
CA LEU A 10 -0.61 29.35 23.61
C LEU A 10 0.58 28.42 23.34
N VAL A 11 1.62 28.47 24.19
CA VAL A 11 2.78 27.58 24.09
C VAL A 11 2.39 26.15 24.46
N VAL A 12 1.58 25.95 25.51
CA VAL A 12 1.12 24.62 25.92
C VAL A 12 0.22 23.99 24.85
N THR A 13 -0.70 24.75 24.25
CA THR A 13 -1.54 24.22 23.16
C THR A 13 -0.72 23.91 21.91
N ALA A 14 0.28 24.74 21.56
CA ALA A 14 1.19 24.45 20.46
C ALA A 14 2.04 23.19 20.70
N ILE A 15 2.53 22.98 21.93
CA ILE A 15 3.27 21.77 22.31
C ILE A 15 2.38 20.53 22.28
N VAL A 16 1.15 20.63 22.77
CA VAL A 16 0.17 19.52 22.72
C VAL A 16 -0.20 19.20 21.28
N PHE A 17 -0.39 20.20 20.41
CA PHE A 17 -0.67 19.99 18.99
C PHE A 17 0.54 19.37 18.27
N LEU A 18 1.77 19.85 18.54
CA LEU A 18 3.01 19.26 18.03
C LEU A 18 3.19 17.81 18.52
N ALA A 19 2.88 17.53 19.78
CA ALA A 19 2.93 16.18 20.33
C ALA A 19 1.87 15.26 19.70
N LEU A 20 0.64 15.75 19.48
CA LEU A 20 -0.42 15.01 18.78
C LEU A 20 -0.05 14.71 17.32
N LEU A 21 0.59 15.67 16.63
CA LEU A 21 1.13 15.48 15.29
C LEU A 21 2.29 14.46 15.29
N ALA A 22 3.18 14.50 16.29
CA ALA A 22 4.26 13.53 16.43
C ALA A 22 3.77 12.11 16.74
N VAL A 23 2.66 11.97 17.49
CA VAL A 23 2.02 10.67 17.76
C VAL A 23 1.40 10.08 16.48
N HIS A 24 0.82 10.91 15.60
CA HIS A 24 0.30 10.45 14.30
C HIS A 24 1.39 9.96 13.32
N VAL A 25 2.66 10.37 13.50
CA VAL A 25 3.78 10.00 12.61
C VAL A 25 4.36 8.62 12.95
N ARG A 26 4.10 8.06 14.14
CA ARG A 26 4.67 6.76 14.56
C ARG A 26 3.94 5.52 14.03
N ALA A 27 2.75 5.67 13.43
CA ALA A 27 2.09 4.60 12.70
C ALA A 27 2.67 4.53 11.29
N GLY A 28 3.88 3.96 11.15
CA GLY A 28 4.31 3.45 9.85
C GLY A 28 3.29 2.40 9.42
N ALA A 29 2.64 2.63 8.27
CA ALA A 29 1.54 1.81 7.78
C ALA A 29 1.95 0.33 7.71
N THR A 30 1.44 -0.49 8.62
CA THR A 30 1.47 -1.94 8.50
C THR A 30 0.35 -2.34 7.55
N ALA A 31 0.65 -3.10 6.49
CA ALA A 31 -0.40 -3.67 5.64
C ALA A 31 -1.09 -4.82 6.39
N ASP A 32 -2.09 -4.48 7.20
CA ASP A 32 -2.94 -5.46 7.88
C ASP A 32 -3.94 -6.13 6.92
N SER A 33 -4.21 -5.54 5.75
CA SER A 33 -5.09 -6.13 4.74
C SER A 33 -4.69 -5.77 3.32
N VAL A 34 -5.18 -6.56 2.36
CA VAL A 34 -4.93 -6.40 0.93
C VAL A 34 -6.26 -6.23 0.20
N ALA A 35 -6.41 -5.11 -0.51
CA ALA A 35 -7.54 -4.91 -1.42
C ALA A 35 -7.10 -5.19 -2.85
N VAL A 36 -7.89 -6.00 -3.56
CA VAL A 36 -7.80 -6.21 -4.99
C VAL A 36 -8.85 -5.32 -5.64
N LEU A 37 -8.36 -4.29 -6.34
CA LEU A 37 -9.18 -3.34 -7.07
C LEU A 37 -9.13 -3.66 -8.56
N LYS A 38 -10.29 -3.71 -9.21
CA LYS A 38 -10.38 -3.82 -10.66
C LYS A 38 -10.40 -2.43 -11.26
N THR A 39 -9.38 -2.08 -12.03
CA THR A 39 -9.26 -0.76 -12.65
C THR A 39 -9.38 -0.85 -14.16
N THR A 40 -10.32 -0.12 -14.74
CA THR A 40 -10.50 -0.02 -16.19
C THR A 40 -9.88 1.28 -16.71
N GLY A 41 -9.31 1.22 -17.93
CA GLY A 41 -8.64 2.37 -18.56
C GLY A 41 -7.12 2.44 -18.36
N MET A 42 -6.49 1.39 -17.79
CA MET A 42 -5.03 1.25 -17.78
C MET A 42 -4.53 0.77 -19.15
N THR A 43 -4.35 1.68 -20.10
CA THR A 43 -3.96 1.35 -21.48
C THR A 43 -2.44 1.38 -21.71
N CYS A 44 -1.65 1.81 -20.73
CA CYS A 44 -0.19 1.95 -20.84
C CYS A 44 0.48 1.84 -19.47
N GLY A 45 1.75 1.41 -19.43
CA GLY A 45 2.56 1.34 -18.20
C GLY A 45 2.66 2.67 -17.46
N SER A 46 2.66 3.80 -18.18
CA SER A 46 2.62 5.13 -17.57
C SER A 46 1.33 5.41 -16.80
N CYS A 47 0.20 4.77 -17.17
CA CYS A 47 -1.05 4.88 -16.42
C CYS A 47 -0.96 4.10 -15.10
N ALA A 48 -0.40 2.89 -15.12
CA ALA A 48 -0.17 2.13 -13.89
C ALA A 48 0.76 2.86 -12.92
N ASP A 49 1.82 3.51 -13.41
CA ASP A 49 2.72 4.31 -12.58
C ASP A 49 2.00 5.49 -11.91
N ARG A 50 1.10 6.18 -12.63
CA ARG A 50 0.30 7.27 -12.06
C ARG A 50 -0.61 6.78 -10.94
N ILE A 51 -1.28 5.65 -11.14
CA ILE A 51 -2.16 5.04 -10.13
C ILE A 51 -1.34 4.64 -8.90
N THR A 52 -0.22 3.95 -9.11
CA THR A 52 0.71 3.52 -8.06
C THR A 52 1.21 4.71 -7.24
N LYS A 53 1.64 5.80 -7.89
CA LYS A 53 2.09 7.03 -7.21
C LYS A 53 0.98 7.68 -6.39
N THR A 54 -0.24 7.73 -6.93
CA THR A 54 -1.38 8.32 -6.23
C THR A 54 -1.73 7.50 -4.97
N LEU A 55 -1.75 6.18 -5.10
CA LEU A 55 -2.03 5.27 -3.99
C LEU A 55 -0.93 5.30 -2.94
N ARG A 56 0.36 5.28 -3.33
CA ARG A 56 1.49 5.41 -2.40
C ARG A 56 1.53 6.75 -1.68
N SER A 57 1.04 7.82 -2.31
CA SER A 57 0.92 9.13 -1.67
C SER A 57 -0.25 9.20 -0.68
N THR A 58 -1.12 8.19 -0.64
CA THR A 58 -2.26 8.14 0.27
C THR A 58 -1.81 7.61 1.63
N LYS A 59 -2.14 8.33 2.71
CA LYS A 59 -1.85 7.89 4.09
C LYS A 59 -2.60 6.59 4.39
N GLY A 60 -1.89 5.61 4.96
CA GLY A 60 -2.44 4.28 5.28
C GLY A 60 -2.17 3.21 4.22
N VAL A 61 -1.57 3.57 3.09
CA VAL A 61 -1.09 2.59 2.09
C VAL A 61 0.36 2.22 2.42
N ALA A 62 0.62 0.92 2.59
CA ALA A 62 1.98 0.42 2.81
C ALA A 62 2.62 -0.04 1.51
N THR A 63 1.84 -0.68 0.63
CA THR A 63 2.32 -1.31 -0.59
C THR A 63 1.26 -1.27 -1.69
N THR A 64 1.73 -1.22 -2.93
CA THR A 64 0.92 -1.13 -4.13
C THR A 64 1.59 -1.94 -5.23
N GLU A 65 0.84 -2.85 -5.82
CA GLU A 65 1.20 -3.60 -7.01
C GLU A 65 0.10 -3.42 -8.06
N VAL A 66 0.48 -3.29 -9.32
CA VAL A 66 -0.46 -3.13 -10.42
C VAL A 66 -0.15 -4.20 -11.45
N ASP A 67 -1.18 -4.93 -11.83
CA ASP A 67 -1.19 -5.93 -12.89
C ASP A 67 -1.88 -5.32 -14.12
N LEU A 68 -1.08 -5.02 -15.14
CA LEU A 68 -1.54 -4.49 -16.42
C LEU A 68 -2.15 -5.57 -17.31
N GLU A 69 -1.71 -6.82 -17.19
CA GLU A 69 -2.18 -7.93 -18.02
C GLU A 69 -3.58 -8.36 -17.58
N GLY A 70 -3.82 -8.41 -16.27
CA GLY A 70 -5.12 -8.75 -15.69
C GLY A 70 -6.03 -7.55 -15.41
N GLY A 71 -5.51 -6.32 -15.39
CA GLY A 71 -6.28 -5.11 -15.03
C GLY A 71 -6.59 -4.98 -13.53
N TRP A 72 -5.75 -5.60 -12.70
CA TRP A 72 -5.92 -5.64 -11.25
C TRP A 72 -4.92 -4.71 -10.55
N VAL A 73 -5.36 -4.07 -9.48
CA VAL A 73 -4.53 -3.20 -8.64
C VAL A 73 -4.60 -3.75 -7.23
N ILE A 74 -3.49 -4.31 -6.77
CA ILE A 74 -3.36 -4.91 -5.44
C ILE A 74 -2.76 -3.86 -4.51
N VAL A 75 -3.46 -3.54 -3.43
CA VAL A 75 -3.03 -2.52 -2.48
C VAL A 75 -3.02 -3.12 -1.09
N GLY A 76 -1.85 -3.14 -0.46
CA GLY A 76 -1.75 -3.43 0.97
C GLY A 76 -1.90 -2.15 1.76
N TYR A 77 -2.90 -2.13 2.62
CA TYR A 77 -3.28 -0.97 3.41
C TYR A 77 -3.57 -1.34 4.86
N ASP A 78 -3.50 -0.35 5.73
CA ASP A 78 -3.91 -0.47 7.12
C ASP A 78 -5.41 -0.22 7.22
N THR A 79 -6.17 -1.24 7.67
CA THR A 79 -7.63 -1.15 7.86
C THR A 79 -8.04 -0.13 8.93
N LYS A 80 -7.12 0.23 9.83
CA LYS A 80 -7.34 1.26 10.85
C LYS A 80 -7.12 2.66 10.31
N ALA A 81 -6.29 2.80 9.28
CA ALA A 81 -5.97 4.09 8.68
C ALA A 81 -6.90 4.45 7.50
N ILE A 82 -7.26 3.47 6.66
CA ILE A 82 -8.03 3.71 5.44
C ILE A 82 -8.93 2.53 5.10
N LYS A 83 -10.06 2.83 4.45
CA LYS A 83 -11.01 1.83 3.95
C LYS A 83 -10.83 1.57 2.45
N PRO A 84 -11.14 0.37 1.94
CA PRO A 84 -10.93 0.02 0.54
C PRO A 84 -11.77 0.88 -0.41
N GLU A 85 -12.93 1.38 0.02
CA GLU A 85 -13.76 2.29 -0.78
C GLU A 85 -13.04 3.62 -1.05
N VAL A 86 -12.30 4.13 -0.06
CA VAL A 86 -11.53 5.38 -0.19
C VAL A 86 -10.37 5.20 -1.16
N LEU A 87 -9.76 4.01 -1.21
CA LEU A 87 -8.73 3.69 -2.21
C LEU A 87 -9.32 3.75 -3.62
N ALA A 88 -10.49 3.14 -3.84
CA ALA A 88 -11.18 3.19 -5.12
C ALA A 88 -11.57 4.63 -5.51
N GLU A 89 -12.02 5.45 -4.55
CA GLU A 89 -12.30 6.87 -4.79
C GLU A 89 -11.05 7.67 -5.17
N ASN A 90 -9.91 7.42 -4.54
CA ASN A 90 -8.67 8.11 -4.87
C ASN A 90 -8.22 7.80 -6.30
N VAL A 91 -8.39 6.55 -6.74
CA VAL A 91 -8.12 6.15 -8.13
C VAL A 91 -9.12 6.80 -9.10
N LYS A 92 -10.41 6.89 -8.72
CA LYS A 92 -11.42 7.66 -9.49
C LYS A 92 -11.06 9.14 -9.64
N LYS A 93 -10.58 9.77 -8.56
CA LYS A 93 -10.11 11.17 -8.59
C LYS A 93 -8.88 11.36 -9.47
N ALA A 94 -8.05 10.33 -9.64
CA ALA A 94 -6.94 10.33 -10.58
C ALA A 94 -7.37 10.17 -12.05
N GLY A 95 -8.66 9.95 -12.31
CA GLY A 95 -9.23 9.81 -13.65
C GLY A 95 -9.37 8.36 -14.13
N PHE A 96 -9.24 7.37 -13.24
CA PHE A 96 -9.35 5.95 -13.59
C PHE A 96 -10.53 5.31 -12.89
N ALA A 97 -11.33 4.52 -13.61
CA ALA A 97 -12.46 3.83 -13.02
C ALA A 97 -11.96 2.61 -12.24
N SER A 98 -12.06 2.66 -10.90
CA SER A 98 -11.65 1.58 -10.00
C SER A 98 -12.81 1.10 -9.14
N THR A 99 -12.93 -0.21 -8.98
CA THR A 99 -13.93 -0.87 -8.13
C THR A 99 -13.23 -1.88 -7.22
N VAL A 100 -13.68 -2.00 -5.96
CA VAL A 100 -13.20 -3.03 -5.04
C VAL A 100 -13.82 -4.36 -5.48
N GLU A 101 -12.99 -5.31 -5.93
CA GLU A 101 -13.46 -6.64 -6.30
C GLU A 101 -13.42 -7.57 -5.10
N GLU A 102 -12.27 -7.60 -4.41
CA GLU A 102 -12.05 -8.51 -3.29
C GLU A 102 -11.15 -7.87 -2.23
N VAL A 103 -11.42 -8.17 -0.97
CA VAL A 103 -10.57 -7.81 0.17
C VAL A 103 -10.10 -9.10 0.81
N VAL A 104 -8.80 -9.33 0.77
CA VAL A 104 -8.16 -10.55 1.27
C VAL A 104 -7.12 -10.20 2.33
N THR A 105 -6.82 -11.17 3.21
CA THR A 105 -5.69 -11.00 4.12
C THR A 105 -4.37 -11.22 3.37
N PRO A 106 -3.25 -10.66 3.84
CA PRO A 106 -1.93 -10.90 3.23
C PRO A 106 -1.59 -12.39 3.13
N GLU A 107 -2.01 -13.20 4.10
CA GLU A 107 -1.80 -14.65 4.12
C GLU A 107 -2.64 -15.38 3.06
N GLN A 108 -3.89 -14.96 2.83
CA GLN A 108 -4.73 -15.51 1.77
C GLN A 108 -4.15 -15.19 0.40
N TYR A 109 -3.75 -13.95 0.16
CA TYR A 109 -3.15 -13.56 -1.11
C TYR A 109 -1.91 -14.38 -1.43
N ARG A 110 -1.03 -14.59 -0.44
CA ARG A 110 0.17 -15.42 -0.59
C ARG A 110 -0.14 -16.86 -0.94
N ARG A 111 -1.20 -17.45 -0.37
CA ARG A 111 -1.60 -18.83 -0.71
C ARG A 111 -2.13 -18.95 -2.14
N ILE A 112 -2.81 -17.91 -2.65
CA ILE A 112 -3.45 -17.93 -3.96
C ILE A 112 -2.44 -17.62 -5.07
N THR A 113 -1.61 -16.59 -4.88
CA THR A 113 -0.71 -16.09 -5.93
C THR A 113 0.74 -16.55 -5.77
N GLY A 114 1.10 -17.09 -4.59
CA GLY A 114 2.49 -17.42 -4.26
C GLY A 114 3.38 -16.18 -4.03
N LYS A 115 2.80 -14.98 -3.99
CA LYS A 115 3.51 -13.70 -3.99
C LYS A 115 3.23 -12.92 -2.70
N ASP A 116 4.23 -12.21 -2.17
CA ASP A 116 4.11 -11.43 -0.93
C ASP A 116 3.74 -9.97 -1.21
N VAL A 117 2.59 -9.50 -0.71
CA VAL A 117 2.14 -8.11 -0.92
C VAL A 117 2.95 -7.18 -0.01
N GLY A 118 3.87 -6.41 -0.60
CA GLY A 118 4.63 -5.40 0.14
C GLY A 118 5.77 -5.91 0.99
N ALA A 119 6.35 -7.06 0.65
CA ALA A 119 7.68 -7.37 1.14
C ALA A 119 8.69 -6.40 0.51
N SER A 120 8.86 -5.23 1.12
CA SER A 120 10.17 -4.59 1.17
C SER A 120 11.12 -5.59 1.82
N VAL A 121 11.81 -6.36 0.97
CA VAL A 121 13.15 -6.92 1.17
C VAL A 121 13.55 -7.07 2.65
N ALA A 122 12.92 -8.02 3.34
CA ALA A 122 13.38 -8.48 4.64
C ALA A 122 13.50 -10.01 4.54
N GLY A 123 14.65 -10.48 4.08
CA GLY A 123 15.00 -11.91 4.10
C GLY A 123 15.21 -12.56 2.73
N ARG A 124 16.05 -11.97 1.87
CA ARG A 124 16.86 -12.82 0.99
C ARG A 124 17.81 -13.62 1.88
N GLN A 125 17.42 -14.83 2.26
CA GLN A 125 18.35 -15.95 2.39
C GLN A 125 17.55 -17.26 2.36
N GLY A 126 17.41 -17.82 1.16
CA GLY A 126 16.84 -19.14 0.92
C GLY A 126 17.55 -19.74 -0.29
N CYS A 127 18.77 -20.22 -0.03
CA CYS A 127 19.72 -20.86 -0.93
C CYS A 127 19.18 -21.42 -2.27
N CYS A 128 19.79 -20.99 -3.38
CA CYS A 128 20.06 -21.89 -4.49
C CYS A 128 20.98 -23.01 -3.97
N GLY A 129 20.38 -24.08 -3.45
CA GLY A 129 21.08 -25.33 -3.26
C GLY A 129 21.46 -25.87 -4.64
N ASN A 130 22.75 -26.08 -4.85
CA ASN A 130 23.36 -26.69 -6.02
C ASN A 130 22.83 -28.12 -6.29
N ARG A 131 21.61 -28.25 -6.79
CA ARG A 131 21.07 -29.50 -7.36
C ARG A 131 20.21 -29.20 -8.58
N GLY A 132 20.80 -29.52 -9.74
CA GLY A 132 20.27 -29.52 -11.09
C GLY A 132 18.79 -29.21 -11.28
N CYS A 133 18.52 -28.02 -11.84
CA CYS A 133 17.34 -27.85 -12.68
C CYS A 133 17.61 -28.62 -13.98
N GLY A 134 17.13 -29.87 -14.02
CA GLY A 134 17.13 -30.68 -15.23
C GLY A 134 16.34 -29.96 -16.32
N THR A 135 17.05 -29.35 -17.27
CA THR A 135 16.50 -28.98 -18.56
C THR A 135 16.23 -30.26 -19.33
N GLY A 136 15.04 -30.82 -19.13
CA GLY A 136 14.46 -31.81 -20.02
C GLY A 136 14.12 -31.13 -21.35
N THR A 137 15.13 -30.92 -22.19
CA THR A 137 14.93 -30.53 -23.58
C THR A 137 14.75 -31.81 -24.39
N ILE A 138 13.50 -32.03 -24.79
CA ILE A 138 13.10 -32.96 -25.85
C ILE A 138 13.75 -32.47 -27.15
N THR A 139 14.71 -33.23 -27.70
CA THR A 139 15.03 -33.23 -29.13
C THR A 139 15.59 -34.60 -29.56
N ARG A 140 14.73 -35.32 -30.28
CA ARG A 140 14.91 -36.41 -31.27
C ARG A 140 15.63 -37.71 -30.87
#